data_AF-A0A9P3CC97-F1
#
_entry.id   AF-A0A9P3CC97-F1
#
_cell.length_a   1.000
_cell.length_b   1.000
_cell.length_c   1.000
_cell.angle_alpha   90.00
_cell.angle_beta   90.00
_cell.angle_gamma   90.00
#
_symmetry.space_group_name_H-M   'P 1'
#
loop_
_entity.id
_entity.type
_entity.pdbx_description
1 polymer ?
#
loop_
_entity_poly.entity_id
_entity_poly.type
_entity_poly.pdbx_seq_one_letter_code
_entity_poly.pdbx_strand_id
1 'polypeptide(L)'
;MTNSNIDNVVPANFLDLPPELKLKVLSNLSTKEVRAARSICKEIQDVIDEPGNRVLILDPIRSQEEARITSELKPIFDFPCKLNLRDFIFSYLIGRGVWEHPLQNSLLVNSAAAQWAKFKLTEQGAGNPHMSSAIAFVLGYIGILFLHAHNKTYYPELTATLSDDIDVDTIEEFFDHLDDLPFGMTLEELEELGLPLDREELGAAYLDIVEKRLYGSSTPIPRALSTGLAMPPHILTPLIARILGTDSVRELGDVFGYCLKTDWAMKRFSAALEGQVLTEWEKAAVLEDLYVF
;
A
#
# COMPACT_ATOMS: atom_id res chain seq x y z
N MET A 1 -3.55 -8.68 63.64
CA MET A 1 -4.57 -7.79 63.05
C MET A 1 -3.99 -7.26 61.75
N THR A 2 -4.30 -7.90 60.63
CA THR A 2 -3.84 -7.50 59.29
C THR A 2 -5.07 -7.48 58.39
N ASN A 3 -5.68 -6.29 58.26
CA ASN A 3 -6.73 -6.03 57.29
C ASN A 3 -6.06 -5.87 55.92
N SER A 4 -6.00 -6.95 55.15
CA SER A 4 -5.82 -6.87 53.70
C SER A 4 -7.19 -6.62 53.07
N ASN A 5 -7.58 -5.34 53.01
CA ASN A 5 -8.68 -4.88 52.18
C ASN A 5 -8.18 -4.94 50.73
N ILE A 6 -8.35 -6.09 50.10
CA ILE A 6 -8.20 -6.22 48.65
C ILE A 6 -9.46 -5.58 48.09
N ASP A 7 -9.34 -4.31 47.71
CA ASP A 7 -10.38 -3.64 46.93
C ASP A 7 -10.61 -4.47 45.66
N ASN A 8 -11.70 -5.22 45.65
CA ASN A 8 -12.25 -5.85 44.46
C ASN A 8 -12.68 -4.72 43.52
N VAL A 9 -11.74 -4.21 42.73
CA VAL A 9 -12.03 -3.32 41.61
C VAL A 9 -12.81 -4.15 40.60
N VAL A 10 -14.14 -4.04 40.65
CA VAL A 10 -15.02 -4.62 39.63
C VAL A 10 -14.60 -4.01 38.29
N PRO A 11 -14.30 -4.80 37.26
CA PRO A 11 -13.97 -4.27 35.94
C PRO A 11 -15.13 -3.41 35.45
N ALA A 12 -14.87 -2.15 35.13
CA ALA A 12 -15.88 -1.27 34.57
C ALA A 12 -16.40 -1.87 33.26
N ASN A 13 -17.70 -2.18 33.20
CA ASN A 13 -18.33 -2.64 31.97
C ASN A 13 -18.50 -1.45 31.02
N PHE A 14 -18.38 -1.67 29.71
CA PHE A 14 -18.66 -0.66 28.70
C PHE A 14 -20.06 -0.05 28.88
N LEU A 15 -21.05 -0.86 29.24
CA LEU A 15 -22.44 -0.40 29.46
C LEU A 15 -22.56 0.53 30.68
N ASP A 16 -21.65 0.42 31.65
CA ASP A 16 -21.64 1.29 32.83
C ASP A 16 -20.93 2.63 32.57
N LEU A 17 -20.31 2.79 31.39
CA LEU A 17 -19.63 4.03 31.02
C LEU A 17 -20.64 5.16 30.74
N PRO A 18 -20.30 6.40 31.07
CA PRO A 18 -21.07 7.56 30.65
C PRO A 18 -21.05 7.68 29.10
N PRO A 19 -22.08 8.30 28.49
CA PRO A 19 -22.20 8.41 27.04
C PRO A 19 -20.95 8.97 26.35
N GLU A 20 -20.27 9.94 26.95
CA GLU A 20 -19.07 10.57 26.40
C GLU A 20 -17.90 9.58 26.28
N LEU A 21 -17.74 8.68 27.25
CA LEU A 21 -16.71 7.64 27.21
C LEU A 21 -17.09 6.52 26.24
N LYS A 22 -18.38 6.17 26.14
CA LYS A 22 -18.87 5.23 25.12
C LYS A 22 -18.57 5.75 23.71
N LEU A 23 -18.85 7.02 23.45
CA LEU A 23 -18.54 7.67 22.17
C LEU A 23 -17.05 7.69 21.88
N LYS A 24 -16.21 8.02 22.86
CA LYS A 24 -14.76 8.00 22.71
C LYS A 24 -14.23 6.60 22.39
N VAL A 25 -14.80 5.56 22.97
CA VAL A 25 -14.41 4.18 22.64
C VAL A 25 -14.86 3.83 21.22
N LEU A 26 -16.13 4.08 20.88
CA LEU A 26 -16.69 3.81 19.55
C LEU A 26 -15.98 4.56 18.43
N SER A 27 -15.50 5.79 18.68
CA SER A 27 -14.77 6.60 17.71
C SER A 27 -13.35 6.10 17.42
N ASN A 28 -12.85 5.12 18.18
CA ASN A 28 -11.55 4.46 17.95
C ASN A 28 -11.69 3.07 17.31
N LEU A 29 -12.92 2.66 16.98
CA LEU A 29 -13.19 1.39 16.32
C LEU A 29 -13.27 1.60 14.80
N SER A 30 -12.96 0.56 14.04
CA SER A 30 -13.22 0.53 12.59
C SER A 30 -14.72 0.58 12.27
N THR A 31 -15.06 0.91 11.04
CA THR A 31 -16.47 0.94 10.60
C THR A 31 -17.13 -0.43 10.74
N LYS A 32 -16.35 -1.49 10.50
CA LYS A 32 -16.79 -2.89 10.67
C LYS A 32 -17.09 -3.22 12.13
N GLU A 33 -16.21 -2.82 13.04
CA GLU A 33 -16.38 -3.03 14.48
C GLU A 33 -17.54 -2.21 15.04
N VAL A 34 -17.73 -0.95 14.61
CA VAL A 34 -18.90 -0.17 15.05
C VAL A 34 -20.19 -0.80 14.55
N ARG A 35 -20.22 -1.29 13.31
CA ARG A 35 -21.39 -2.01 12.76
C ARG A 35 -21.67 -3.29 13.53
N ALA A 36 -20.63 -4.03 13.93
CA ALA A 36 -20.77 -5.20 14.77
C ALA A 36 -21.26 -4.83 16.18
N ALA A 37 -20.71 -3.79 16.79
CA ALA A 37 -21.12 -3.30 18.11
C ALA A 37 -22.60 -2.88 18.13
N ARG A 38 -23.06 -2.23 17.06
CA ARG A 38 -24.47 -1.84 16.87
C ARG A 38 -25.44 -3.01 16.97
N SER A 39 -25.05 -4.23 16.58
CA SER A 39 -25.95 -5.39 16.63
C SER A 39 -25.91 -6.16 17.96
N ILE A 40 -25.00 -5.82 18.88
CA ILE A 40 -24.82 -6.55 20.14
C ILE A 40 -25.98 -6.27 21.11
N CYS A 41 -26.30 -4.99 21.35
CA CYS A 41 -27.38 -4.61 22.25
C CYS A 41 -28.00 -3.25 21.91
N LYS A 42 -29.24 -3.06 22.39
CA LYS A 42 -30.04 -1.86 22.12
C LYS A 42 -29.38 -0.57 22.63
N GLU A 43 -28.72 -0.62 23.78
CA GLU A 43 -28.09 0.58 24.34
C GLU A 43 -26.94 1.11 23.47
N ILE A 44 -26.09 0.21 22.96
CA ILE A 44 -25.02 0.56 22.01
C ILE A 44 -25.64 1.07 20.70
N GLN A 45 -26.70 0.40 20.24
CA GLN A 45 -27.43 0.82 19.05
C GLN A 45 -27.98 2.24 19.20
N ASP A 46 -28.63 2.55 20.33
CA ASP A 46 -29.22 3.87 20.60
C ASP A 46 -28.12 4.95 20.64
N VAL A 47 -26.94 4.66 21.22
CA VAL A 47 -25.80 5.59 21.21
C VAL A 47 -25.27 5.85 19.79
N ILE A 48 -25.18 4.82 18.94
CA ILE A 48 -24.69 4.92 17.55
C ILE A 48 -25.71 5.62 16.64
N ASP A 49 -27.00 5.30 16.81
CA ASP A 49 -28.08 5.77 15.95
C ASP A 49 -28.54 7.19 16.33
N GLU A 50 -28.17 7.69 17.51
CA GLU A 50 -28.42 9.07 17.94
C GLU A 50 -27.80 10.08 16.94
N PRO A 51 -28.60 10.95 16.31
CA PRO A 51 -28.14 11.81 15.22
C PRO A 51 -26.93 12.70 15.57
N GLY A 52 -26.88 13.20 16.81
CA GLY A 52 -25.77 14.05 17.29
C GLY A 52 -24.45 13.30 17.47
N ASN A 53 -24.53 11.99 17.71
CA ASN A 53 -23.36 11.14 17.98
C ASN A 53 -22.70 10.62 16.70
N ARG A 54 -23.47 10.55 15.61
CA ARG A 54 -22.99 10.04 14.32
C ARG A 54 -21.71 10.74 13.86
N VAL A 55 -21.67 12.07 13.93
CA VAL A 55 -20.50 12.87 13.53
C VAL A 55 -19.32 12.60 14.46
N LEU A 56 -19.57 12.49 15.77
CA LEU A 56 -18.55 12.23 16.79
C LEU A 56 -17.90 10.84 16.66
N ILE A 57 -18.59 9.87 16.04
CA ILE A 57 -18.04 8.55 15.76
C ILE A 57 -17.40 8.51 14.37
N LEU A 58 -18.07 9.02 13.34
CA LEU A 58 -17.62 8.90 11.95
C LEU A 58 -16.43 9.79 11.61
N ASP A 59 -16.40 11.04 12.09
CA ASP A 59 -15.32 11.97 11.73
C ASP A 59 -13.95 11.45 12.22
N PRO A 60 -13.82 10.92 13.45
CA PRO A 60 -12.57 10.30 13.88
C PRO A 60 -12.18 9.08 13.03
N ILE A 61 -13.12 8.20 12.69
CA ILE A 61 -12.86 7.03 11.83
C ILE A 61 -12.35 7.48 10.47
N ARG A 62 -13.05 8.42 9.82
CA ARG A 62 -12.63 9.01 8.54
C ARG A 62 -11.25 9.64 8.66
N SER A 63 -11.02 10.46 9.68
CA SER A 63 -9.73 11.12 9.91
C SER A 63 -8.59 10.12 10.08
N GLN A 64 -8.83 9.00 10.76
CA GLN A 64 -7.85 7.93 10.92
C GLN A 64 -7.54 7.23 9.59
N GLU A 65 -8.55 6.91 8.78
CA GLU A 65 -8.35 6.28 7.47
C GLU A 65 -7.67 7.21 6.47
N GLU A 66 -8.02 8.50 6.48
CA GLU A 66 -7.34 9.52 5.69
C GLU A 66 -5.87 9.68 6.09
N ALA A 67 -5.59 9.68 7.39
CA ALA A 67 -4.23 9.70 7.93
C ALA A 67 -3.47 8.42 7.55
N ARG A 68 -4.12 7.26 7.55
CA ARG A 68 -3.55 5.99 7.10
C ARG A 68 -3.16 6.05 5.63
N ILE A 69 -4.07 6.43 4.74
CA ILE A 69 -3.80 6.55 3.29
C ILE A 69 -2.65 7.54 3.05
N THR A 70 -2.68 8.69 3.72
CA THR A 70 -1.61 9.70 3.62
C THR A 70 -0.27 9.13 4.09
N SER A 71 -0.26 8.38 5.19
CA SER A 71 0.94 7.74 5.73
C SER A 71 1.47 6.64 4.82
N GLU A 72 0.61 5.86 4.17
CA GLU A 72 1.00 4.81 3.20
C GLU A 72 1.61 5.41 1.94
N LEU A 73 1.08 6.55 1.47
CA LEU A 73 1.58 7.24 0.29
C LEU A 73 2.88 8.01 0.56
N LYS A 74 3.11 8.43 1.80
CA LYS A 74 4.22 9.32 2.16
C LYS A 74 5.59 8.80 1.68
N PRO A 75 6.02 7.55 1.91
CA PRO A 75 7.34 7.08 1.47
C PRO A 75 7.54 7.14 -0.05
N ILE A 76 6.45 6.98 -0.80
CA ILE A 76 6.44 6.89 -2.26
C ILE A 76 6.37 8.29 -2.89
N PHE A 77 5.65 9.22 -2.26
CA PHE A 77 5.41 10.57 -2.78
C PHE A 77 6.24 11.66 -2.07
N ASP A 78 7.11 11.30 -1.13
CA ASP A 78 8.06 12.23 -0.54
C ASP A 78 9.01 12.75 -1.63
N PHE A 79 9.10 14.07 -1.77
CA PHE A 79 10.03 14.74 -2.68
C PHE A 79 11.03 15.59 -1.89
N PRO A 80 12.35 15.40 -2.07
CA PRO A 80 12.99 14.39 -2.91
C PRO A 80 12.78 12.96 -2.37
N CYS A 81 12.63 12.00 -3.28
CA CYS A 81 12.51 10.58 -2.98
C CYS A 81 13.84 10.07 -2.46
N LYS A 82 13.87 9.67 -1.19
CA LYS A 82 15.09 9.19 -0.51
C LYS A 82 15.35 7.71 -0.70
N LEU A 83 14.39 6.97 -1.26
CA LEU A 83 14.49 5.53 -1.45
C LEU A 83 15.37 5.20 -2.66
N ASN A 84 16.20 4.17 -2.54
CA ASN A 84 16.83 3.53 -3.70
C ASN A 84 15.79 2.70 -4.47
N LEU A 85 16.16 2.17 -5.64
CA LEU A 85 15.24 1.46 -6.52
C LEU A 85 14.57 0.27 -5.81
N ARG A 86 15.36 -0.58 -5.12
CA ARG A 86 14.84 -1.73 -4.36
C ARG A 86 13.80 -1.27 -3.34
N ASP A 87 14.17 -0.34 -2.47
CA ASP A 87 13.32 0.09 -1.36
C ASP A 87 12.05 0.77 -1.84
N PHE A 88 12.13 1.51 -2.93
CA PHE A 88 10.97 2.11 -3.57
C PHE A 88 10.01 1.04 -4.09
N ILE A 89 10.52 0.06 -4.86
CA ILE A 89 9.70 -1.04 -5.40
C ILE A 89 9.09 -1.85 -4.25
N PHE A 90 9.85 -2.18 -3.22
CA PHE A 90 9.34 -3.00 -2.12
C PHE A 90 8.31 -2.23 -1.28
N SER A 91 8.54 -0.93 -1.04
CA SER A 91 7.55 -0.05 -0.42
C SER A 91 6.29 0.10 -1.26
N TYR A 92 6.42 0.08 -2.59
CA TYR A 92 5.28 0.06 -3.50
C TYR A 92 4.52 -1.28 -3.40
N LEU A 93 5.23 -2.41 -3.40
CA LEU A 93 4.62 -3.73 -3.38
C LEU A 93 4.03 -4.11 -2.01
N ILE A 94 4.50 -3.55 -0.88
CA ILE A 94 4.08 -3.96 0.46
C ILE A 94 2.56 -3.86 0.70
N GLY A 95 1.90 -2.88 0.08
CA GLY A 95 0.44 -2.71 0.16
C GLY A 95 -0.36 -3.48 -0.90
N ARG A 96 0.32 -4.02 -1.92
CA ARG A 96 -0.28 -4.68 -3.09
C ARG A 96 -0.11 -6.19 -3.06
N GLY A 97 0.96 -6.63 -2.40
CA GLY A 97 1.40 -8.00 -2.29
C GLY A 97 2.02 -8.57 -3.56
N VAL A 98 2.68 -9.71 -3.40
CA VAL A 98 3.18 -10.53 -4.50
C VAL A 98 2.06 -11.41 -5.04
N TRP A 99 1.84 -11.35 -6.34
CA TRP A 99 0.85 -12.15 -7.04
C TRP A 99 1.41 -13.50 -7.50
N GLU A 100 0.55 -14.51 -7.60
CA GLU A 100 0.93 -15.80 -8.20
C GLU A 100 1.18 -15.65 -9.71
N HIS A 101 0.51 -14.68 -10.36
CA HIS A 101 0.63 -14.50 -11.79
C HIS A 101 1.86 -13.62 -12.14
N PRO A 102 2.85 -14.12 -12.91
CA PRO A 102 4.08 -13.39 -13.23
C PRO A 102 3.84 -12.02 -13.88
N LEU A 103 2.90 -11.95 -14.84
CA LEU A 103 2.62 -10.69 -15.54
C LEU A 103 2.11 -9.59 -14.61
N GLN A 104 1.37 -9.92 -13.54
CA GLN A 104 0.88 -8.90 -12.60
C GLN A 104 2.03 -8.31 -11.81
N ASN A 105 2.95 -9.15 -11.32
CA ASN A 105 4.17 -8.71 -10.66
C ASN A 105 5.03 -7.84 -11.60
N SER A 106 5.22 -8.27 -12.85
CA SER A 106 5.96 -7.50 -13.85
C SER A 106 5.34 -6.13 -14.10
N LEU A 107 4.02 -6.04 -14.27
CA LEU A 107 3.33 -4.78 -14.45
C LEU A 107 3.53 -3.84 -13.25
N LEU A 108 3.39 -4.36 -12.01
CA LEU A 108 3.55 -3.56 -10.79
C LEU A 108 5.00 -3.09 -10.59
N VAL A 109 5.98 -3.97 -10.84
CA VAL A 109 7.40 -3.63 -10.72
C VAL A 109 7.81 -2.61 -11.77
N ASN A 110 7.43 -2.79 -13.04
CA ASN A 110 7.71 -1.84 -14.11
C ASN A 110 7.09 -0.48 -13.81
N SER A 111 5.88 -0.48 -13.26
CA SER A 111 5.16 0.71 -12.81
C SER A 111 5.94 1.45 -11.71
N ALA A 112 6.33 0.75 -10.65
CA ALA A 112 7.13 1.33 -9.57
C ALA A 112 8.48 1.87 -10.06
N ALA A 113 9.19 1.11 -10.88
CA ALA A 113 10.48 1.49 -11.45
C ALA A 113 10.38 2.76 -12.32
N ALA A 114 9.35 2.82 -13.18
CA ALA A 114 9.06 3.98 -14.01
C ALA A 114 8.80 5.24 -13.17
N GLN A 115 8.03 5.12 -12.09
CA GLN A 115 7.79 6.26 -11.20
C GLN A 115 9.07 6.70 -10.49
N TRP A 116 9.84 5.75 -9.95
CA TRP A 116 11.09 6.05 -9.25
C TRP A 116 12.04 6.85 -10.15
N ALA A 117 12.21 6.41 -11.39
CA ALA A 117 13.01 7.13 -12.37
C ALA A 117 12.48 8.54 -12.64
N LYS A 118 11.16 8.69 -12.81
CA LYS A 118 10.56 10.02 -12.99
C LYS A 118 10.88 10.95 -11.82
N PHE A 119 10.86 10.46 -10.58
CA PHE A 119 11.27 11.26 -9.42
C PHE A 119 12.74 11.64 -9.46
N LYS A 120 13.65 10.68 -9.67
CA LYS A 120 15.09 10.94 -9.73
C LYS A 120 15.47 11.92 -10.84
N LEU A 121 14.90 11.76 -12.02
CA LEU A 121 15.12 12.66 -13.15
C LEU A 121 14.56 14.07 -12.86
N THR A 122 13.41 14.17 -12.21
CA THR A 122 12.82 15.47 -11.82
C THR A 122 13.67 16.18 -10.76
N GLU A 123 14.24 15.45 -9.79
CA GLU A 123 15.15 15.99 -8.76
C GLU A 123 16.40 16.64 -9.38
N GLN A 124 16.85 16.12 -10.52
CA GLN A 124 17.97 16.68 -11.27
C GLN A 124 17.62 17.90 -12.13
N GLY A 125 16.37 18.38 -12.06
CA GLY A 125 15.91 19.55 -12.79
C GLY A 125 15.54 19.27 -14.25
N ALA A 126 15.41 18.00 -14.66
CA ALA A 126 14.81 17.67 -15.94
C ALA A 126 13.33 18.07 -15.91
N GLY A 127 12.96 19.12 -16.65
CA GLY A 127 11.55 19.52 -16.79
C GLY A 127 10.77 18.44 -17.53
N ASN A 128 9.79 17.82 -16.85
CA ASN A 128 8.98 16.69 -17.33
C ASN A 128 9.80 15.67 -18.15
N PRO A 129 10.68 14.88 -17.51
CA PRO A 129 11.62 14.02 -18.22
C PRO A 129 10.83 13.02 -19.07
N HIS A 130 11.02 13.09 -20.39
CA HIS A 130 10.50 12.07 -21.29
C HIS A 130 11.29 10.80 -21.04
N MET A 131 10.77 9.94 -20.15
CA MET A 131 11.38 8.65 -19.89
C MET A 131 11.16 7.75 -21.11
N SER A 132 12.26 7.29 -21.71
CA SER A 132 12.17 6.33 -22.80
C SER A 132 11.58 5.01 -22.27
N SER A 133 10.83 4.31 -23.11
CA SER A 133 10.31 2.99 -22.77
C SER A 133 11.43 1.99 -22.46
N ALA A 134 12.62 2.17 -23.05
CA ALA A 134 13.80 1.35 -22.80
C ALA A 134 14.30 1.50 -21.36
N ILE A 135 14.45 2.73 -20.85
CA ILE A 135 14.88 2.97 -19.46
C ILE A 135 13.87 2.35 -18.49
N ALA A 136 12.58 2.60 -18.71
CA ALA A 136 11.51 2.04 -17.88
C ALA A 136 11.60 0.50 -17.81
N PHE A 137 11.86 -0.14 -18.96
CA PHE A 137 11.96 -1.59 -19.07
C PHE A 137 13.20 -2.13 -18.37
N VAL A 138 14.37 -1.50 -18.53
CA VAL A 138 15.62 -1.93 -17.87
C VAL A 138 15.51 -1.81 -16.35
N LEU A 139 14.96 -0.71 -15.83
CA LEU A 139 14.74 -0.56 -14.39
C LEU A 139 13.71 -1.56 -13.86
N GLY A 140 12.65 -1.79 -14.64
CA GLY A 140 11.66 -2.82 -14.35
C GLY A 140 12.28 -4.22 -14.30
N TYR A 141 13.20 -4.52 -15.21
CA TYR A 141 13.97 -5.77 -15.23
C TYR A 141 14.81 -5.93 -13.97
N ILE A 142 15.59 -4.93 -13.57
CA ILE A 142 16.36 -4.93 -12.31
C ILE A 142 15.42 -5.16 -11.11
N GLY A 143 14.27 -4.48 -11.11
CA GLY A 143 13.24 -4.68 -10.10
C GLY A 143 12.70 -6.11 -10.03
N ILE A 144 12.57 -6.78 -11.18
CA ILE A 144 12.12 -8.17 -11.28
C ILE A 144 13.17 -9.12 -10.73
N LEU A 145 14.46 -8.86 -10.92
CA LEU A 145 15.54 -9.62 -10.29
C LEU A 145 15.41 -9.60 -8.76
N PHE A 146 15.19 -8.41 -8.16
CA PHE A 146 14.96 -8.29 -6.72
C PHE A 146 13.70 -9.02 -6.25
N LEU A 147 12.60 -8.91 -7.00
CA LEU A 147 11.36 -9.61 -6.67
C LEU A 147 11.51 -11.13 -6.80
N HIS A 148 12.28 -11.61 -7.78
CA HIS A 148 12.57 -13.04 -7.92
C HIS A 148 13.38 -13.55 -6.72
N ALA A 149 14.46 -12.86 -6.35
CA ALA A 149 15.25 -13.19 -5.15
C ALA A 149 14.39 -13.20 -3.88
N HIS A 150 13.47 -12.24 -3.75
CA HIS A 150 12.50 -12.18 -2.65
C HIS A 150 11.56 -13.38 -2.66
N ASN A 151 10.91 -13.67 -3.79
CA ASN A 151 9.99 -14.78 -3.91
C ASN A 151 10.67 -16.11 -3.60
N LYS A 152 11.88 -16.34 -4.12
CA LYS A 152 12.63 -17.56 -3.80
C LYS A 152 12.91 -17.72 -2.31
N THR A 153 13.21 -16.60 -1.64
CA THR A 153 13.60 -16.58 -0.22
C THR A 153 12.42 -16.72 0.74
N TYR A 154 11.27 -16.12 0.41
CA TYR A 154 10.11 -16.00 1.29
C TYR A 154 8.90 -16.84 0.85
N TYR A 155 8.77 -17.12 -0.44
CA TYR A 155 7.67 -17.84 -1.08
C TYR A 155 8.18 -18.83 -2.15
N PRO A 156 9.03 -19.80 -1.79
CA PRO A 156 9.62 -20.75 -2.75
C PRO A 156 8.57 -21.54 -3.55
N GLU A 157 7.34 -21.64 -3.06
CA GLU A 157 6.21 -22.22 -3.77
C GLU A 157 5.74 -21.41 -4.99
N LEU A 158 6.00 -20.10 -5.02
CA LEU A 158 5.63 -19.21 -6.14
C LEU A 158 6.64 -19.26 -7.28
N THR A 159 7.92 -19.49 -6.97
CA THR A 159 9.00 -19.53 -7.97
C THR A 159 8.80 -20.61 -9.03
N ALA A 160 8.09 -21.70 -8.73
CA ALA A 160 7.75 -22.75 -9.70
C ALA A 160 6.83 -22.29 -10.86
N THR A 161 6.34 -21.05 -10.82
CA THR A 161 5.40 -20.50 -11.82
C THR A 161 5.94 -19.28 -12.58
N LEU A 162 7.11 -18.77 -12.22
CA LEU A 162 7.78 -17.70 -12.96
C LEU A 162 8.56 -18.32 -14.14
N SER A 163 8.85 -17.52 -15.19
CA SER A 163 9.64 -17.99 -16.34
C SER A 163 10.97 -18.57 -15.88
N ASP A 164 11.32 -19.77 -16.32
CA ASP A 164 12.59 -20.45 -16.00
C ASP A 164 13.84 -19.69 -16.49
N ASP A 165 13.66 -18.56 -17.22
CA ASP A 165 14.74 -17.83 -17.89
C ASP A 165 15.44 -16.77 -17.02
N ILE A 166 14.97 -16.53 -15.79
CA ILE A 166 15.60 -15.60 -14.85
C ILE A 166 16.03 -16.40 -13.62
N ASP A 167 17.32 -16.71 -13.54
CA ASP A 167 17.92 -17.42 -12.42
C ASP A 167 18.78 -16.44 -11.61
N VAL A 168 18.51 -16.32 -10.31
CA VAL A 168 19.22 -15.40 -9.41
C VAL A 168 19.53 -16.12 -8.09
N ASP A 169 19.94 -17.37 -8.20
CA ASP A 169 20.20 -18.27 -7.06
C ASP A 169 21.47 -17.88 -6.33
N THR A 170 22.41 -17.29 -7.05
CA THR A 170 23.64 -16.75 -6.48
C THR A 170 23.81 -15.26 -6.80
N ILE A 171 24.70 -14.62 -6.05
CA ILE A 171 25.06 -13.22 -6.31
C ILE A 171 25.79 -13.07 -7.65
N GLU A 172 26.53 -14.10 -8.08
CA GLU A 172 27.20 -14.12 -9.38
C GLU A 172 26.18 -14.10 -10.52
N GLU A 173 25.14 -14.94 -10.46
CA GLU A 173 24.06 -14.96 -11.47
C GLU A 173 23.26 -13.63 -11.47
N PHE A 174 23.00 -13.07 -10.28
CA PHE A 174 22.41 -11.74 -10.18
C PHE A 174 23.27 -10.67 -10.87
N PHE A 175 24.59 -10.73 -10.69
CA PHE A 175 25.51 -9.81 -11.34
C PHE A 175 25.64 -10.05 -12.84
N ASP A 176 25.61 -11.29 -13.32
CA ASP A 176 25.59 -11.61 -14.75
C ASP A 176 24.38 -10.95 -15.43
N HIS A 177 23.21 -10.96 -14.78
CA HIS A 177 22.02 -10.25 -15.27
C HIS A 177 22.15 -8.72 -15.23
N LEU A 178 22.92 -8.15 -14.30
CA LEU A 178 23.20 -6.70 -14.26
C LEU A 178 24.24 -6.28 -15.29
N ASP A 179 25.13 -7.19 -15.69
CA ASP A 179 26.17 -6.92 -16.68
C ASP A 179 25.66 -7.15 -18.12
N ASP A 180 24.53 -7.87 -18.31
CA ASP A 180 23.83 -8.09 -19.58
C ASP A 180 22.40 -7.52 -19.58
N LEU A 181 22.28 -6.21 -19.34
CA LEU A 181 20.95 -5.56 -19.29
C LEU A 181 20.26 -5.54 -20.67
N PRO A 182 18.91 -5.56 -20.69
CA PRO A 182 18.15 -5.46 -21.92
C PRO A 182 18.54 -4.24 -22.77
N PHE A 183 18.43 -4.40 -24.09
CA PHE A 183 18.78 -3.39 -25.09
C PHE A 183 20.27 -3.00 -25.15
N GLY A 184 21.15 -3.78 -24.49
CA GLY A 184 22.58 -3.49 -24.44
C GLY A 184 22.93 -2.26 -23.62
N MET A 185 22.03 -1.85 -22.73
CA MET A 185 22.23 -0.72 -21.82
C MET A 185 23.22 -1.10 -20.72
N THR A 186 23.94 -0.13 -20.17
CA THR A 186 24.80 -0.37 -19.00
C THR A 186 24.33 0.40 -17.77
N LEU A 187 24.78 -0.01 -16.58
CA LEU A 187 24.55 0.75 -15.36
C LEU A 187 25.21 2.14 -15.43
N GLU A 188 26.38 2.26 -16.06
CA GLU A 188 27.08 3.53 -16.30
C GLU A 188 26.23 4.49 -17.15
N GLU A 189 25.61 4.00 -18.23
CA GLU A 189 24.70 4.81 -19.06
C GLU A 189 23.46 5.28 -18.26
N LEU A 190 22.91 4.44 -17.39
CA LEU A 190 21.79 4.83 -16.51
C LEU A 190 22.22 5.88 -15.48
N GLU A 191 23.43 5.77 -14.94
CA GLU A 191 24.01 6.75 -14.01
C GLU A 191 24.24 8.11 -14.70
N GLU A 192 24.77 8.12 -15.92
CA GLU A 192 24.92 9.32 -16.75
C GLU A 192 23.58 10.02 -17.02
N LEU A 193 22.50 9.24 -17.12
CA LEU A 193 21.13 9.74 -17.25
C LEU A 193 20.56 10.26 -15.93
N GLY A 194 21.28 10.13 -14.83
CA GLY A 194 20.88 10.64 -13.53
C GLY A 194 20.16 9.66 -12.62
N LEU A 195 20.25 8.37 -12.93
CA LEU A 195 19.66 7.30 -12.12
C LEU A 195 20.78 6.71 -11.25
N PRO A 196 20.79 6.94 -9.93
CA PRO A 196 21.89 6.51 -9.07
C PRO A 196 21.83 5.00 -8.84
N LEU A 197 22.43 4.23 -9.75
CA LEU A 197 22.46 2.78 -9.74
C LEU A 197 23.91 2.30 -9.66
N ASP A 198 24.35 2.04 -8.44
CA ASP A 198 25.67 1.49 -8.16
C ASP A 198 25.60 -0.05 -8.13
N ARG A 199 26.52 -0.71 -8.83
CA ARG A 199 26.51 -2.18 -8.98
C ARG A 199 26.67 -2.86 -7.61
N GLU A 200 27.59 -2.37 -6.79
CA GLU A 200 27.86 -2.89 -5.45
C GLU A 200 26.68 -2.65 -4.51
N GLU A 201 26.02 -1.49 -4.56
CA GLU A 201 24.79 -1.20 -3.81
C GLU A 201 23.67 -2.17 -4.20
N LEU A 202 23.47 -2.42 -5.51
CA LEU A 202 22.48 -3.38 -5.98
C LEU A 202 22.79 -4.81 -5.50
N GLY A 203 24.05 -5.21 -5.50
CA GLY A 203 24.49 -6.50 -4.96
C GLY A 203 24.29 -6.62 -3.45
N ALA A 204 24.60 -5.58 -2.69
CA ALA A 204 24.32 -5.53 -1.25
C ALA A 204 22.81 -5.62 -0.97
N ALA A 205 22.01 -4.93 -1.78
CA ALA A 205 20.55 -4.99 -1.71
C ALA A 205 19.99 -6.38 -2.00
N TYR A 206 20.59 -7.13 -2.94
CA TYR A 206 20.28 -8.55 -3.18
C TYR A 206 20.64 -9.42 -1.97
N LEU A 207 21.83 -9.25 -1.41
CA LEU A 207 22.28 -10.00 -0.22
C LEU A 207 21.34 -9.78 0.98
N ASP A 208 20.90 -8.54 1.20
CA ASP A 208 19.92 -8.23 2.25
C ASP A 208 18.63 -9.06 2.11
N ILE A 209 18.18 -9.28 0.88
CA ILE A 209 16.98 -10.07 0.59
C ILE A 209 17.21 -11.54 0.93
N VAL A 210 18.25 -12.15 0.36
CA VAL A 210 18.50 -13.61 0.48
C VAL A 210 18.97 -14.01 1.89
N GLU A 211 19.72 -13.14 2.56
CA GLU A 211 20.14 -13.33 3.95
C GLU A 211 19.04 -12.97 4.97
N LYS A 212 17.86 -12.58 4.48
CA LYS A 212 16.70 -12.17 5.29
C LYS A 212 17.00 -11.00 6.24
N ARG A 213 17.94 -10.14 5.86
CA ARG A 213 18.33 -8.92 6.59
C ARG A 213 17.47 -7.75 6.14
N LEU A 214 16.16 -7.85 6.35
CA LEU A 214 15.26 -6.75 6.05
C LEU A 214 15.54 -5.57 7.01
N TYR A 215 16.11 -4.48 6.50
CA TYR A 215 16.25 -3.20 7.22
C TYR A 215 15.07 -2.27 6.86
N GLY A 216 14.46 -1.59 7.84
CA GLY A 216 13.43 -0.55 7.61
C GLY A 216 11.97 -1.01 7.82
N SER A 217 11.07 -0.86 6.86
CA SER A 217 9.67 -1.34 6.96
C SER A 217 9.53 -2.87 7.01
N SER A 218 10.66 -3.61 7.06
CA SER A 218 10.96 -4.92 7.68
C SER A 218 9.94 -6.06 7.63
N THR A 219 8.94 -5.97 6.78
CA THR A 219 7.95 -7.03 6.59
C THR A 219 8.15 -7.59 5.19
N PRO A 220 8.29 -8.92 5.05
CA PRO A 220 8.22 -9.54 3.75
C PRO A 220 6.99 -9.02 3.02
N ILE A 221 7.13 -8.66 1.74
CA ILE A 221 6.00 -8.25 0.92
C ILE A 221 4.94 -9.33 1.05
N PRO A 222 3.72 -9.03 1.55
CA PRO A 222 2.71 -10.06 1.77
C PRO A 222 2.32 -10.71 0.44
N ARG A 223 1.75 -11.91 0.47
CA ARG A 223 1.07 -12.43 -0.73
C ARG A 223 -0.16 -11.57 -1.02
N ALA A 224 -0.40 -11.26 -2.29
CA ALA A 224 -1.57 -10.53 -2.71
C ALA A 224 -2.84 -11.31 -2.30
N LEU A 225 -3.80 -10.61 -1.69
CA LEU A 225 -5.13 -11.17 -1.44
C LEU A 225 -5.81 -11.41 -2.79
N SER A 226 -6.41 -12.59 -2.99
CA SER A 226 -6.87 -13.08 -4.31
C SER A 226 -7.59 -12.01 -5.14
N THR A 227 -7.15 -11.80 -6.39
CA THR A 227 -7.82 -11.12 -7.53
C THR A 227 -8.86 -10.04 -7.23
N GLY A 228 -8.65 -9.22 -6.21
CA GLY A 228 -9.46 -8.05 -5.94
C GLY A 228 -9.38 -7.10 -7.14
N LEU A 229 -10.55 -6.65 -7.61
CA LEU A 229 -10.72 -5.81 -8.80
C LEU A 229 -9.89 -4.53 -8.69
N ALA A 230 -8.76 -4.49 -9.39
CA ALA A 230 -8.00 -3.26 -9.50
C ALA A 230 -8.80 -2.23 -10.31
N MET A 231 -9.03 -1.04 -9.76
CA MET A 231 -9.70 0.03 -10.51
C MET A 231 -8.68 0.78 -11.37
N PRO A 232 -8.99 1.12 -12.64
CA PRO A 232 -8.07 1.87 -13.49
C PRO A 232 -7.69 3.24 -12.88
N PRO A 233 -6.40 3.62 -12.89
CA PRO A 233 -5.85 4.67 -12.03
C PRO A 233 -6.24 6.12 -12.35
N HIS A 234 -6.27 6.47 -13.63
CA HIS A 234 -6.21 7.87 -14.10
C HIS A 234 -7.59 8.55 -14.19
N ILE A 235 -8.67 7.78 -14.32
CA ILE A 235 -10.03 8.36 -14.51
C ILE A 235 -10.75 8.49 -13.16
N LEU A 236 -10.34 7.73 -12.14
CA LEU A 236 -11.15 7.55 -10.94
C LEU A 236 -10.71 8.40 -9.75
N THR A 237 -9.47 8.90 -9.66
CA THR A 237 -9.03 9.64 -8.47
C THR A 237 -9.91 10.86 -8.13
N PRO A 238 -10.19 11.80 -9.06
CA PRO A 238 -11.10 12.92 -8.76
C PRO A 238 -12.52 12.46 -8.45
N LEU A 239 -12.95 11.34 -9.04
CA LEU A 239 -14.25 10.74 -8.79
C LEU A 239 -14.33 10.09 -7.41
N ILE A 240 -13.27 9.43 -6.95
CA ILE A 240 -13.15 8.84 -5.61
C ILE A 240 -13.19 9.96 -4.57
N ALA A 241 -12.34 10.97 -4.71
CA ALA A 241 -12.33 12.15 -3.82
C ALA A 241 -13.72 12.77 -3.72
N ARG A 242 -14.43 12.93 -4.85
CA ARG A 242 -15.80 13.46 -4.90
C ARG A 242 -16.84 12.54 -4.26
N ILE A 243 -16.81 11.24 -4.56
CA ILE A 243 -17.78 10.25 -4.03
C ILE A 243 -17.62 10.10 -2.51
N LEU A 244 -16.38 10.04 -2.03
CA LEU A 244 -16.06 9.90 -0.62
C LEU A 244 -16.10 11.25 0.13
N GLY A 245 -16.03 12.37 -0.60
CA GLY A 245 -15.99 13.72 -0.03
C GLY A 245 -14.73 13.92 0.81
N THR A 246 -13.56 13.62 0.24
CA THR A 246 -12.27 13.72 0.93
C THR A 246 -11.20 14.27 -0.01
N ASP A 247 -10.34 15.14 0.52
CA ASP A 247 -9.17 15.69 -0.18
C ASP A 247 -7.91 14.83 0.04
N SER A 248 -8.01 13.82 0.91
CA SER A 248 -6.91 12.91 1.24
C SER A 248 -6.59 11.95 0.09
N VAL A 249 -7.51 11.80 -0.85
CA VAL A 249 -7.34 11.06 -2.10
C VAL A 249 -6.68 11.98 -3.13
N ARG A 250 -5.36 11.87 -3.28
CA ARG A 250 -4.55 12.67 -4.20
C ARG A 250 -4.37 11.98 -5.54
N GLU A 251 -4.16 12.77 -6.60
CA GLU A 251 -3.69 12.27 -7.90
C GLU A 251 -2.35 11.56 -7.73
N LEU A 252 -2.34 10.29 -8.10
CA LEU A 252 -1.19 9.42 -7.89
C LEU A 252 -0.28 9.33 -9.14
N GLY A 253 -0.59 10.08 -10.20
CA GLY A 253 0.11 10.00 -11.50
C GLY A 253 -0.40 8.85 -12.38
N ASP A 254 0.29 8.60 -13.49
CA ASP A 254 -0.16 7.68 -14.55
C ASP A 254 -0.05 6.19 -14.18
N VAL A 255 0.61 5.92 -13.06
CA VAL A 255 1.20 4.60 -12.75
C VAL A 255 0.62 4.00 -11.45
N PHE A 256 -0.28 4.72 -10.80
CA PHE A 256 -0.86 4.37 -9.50
C PHE A 256 -2.36 4.56 -9.50
N GLY A 257 -3.09 3.62 -8.91
CA GLY A 257 -4.53 3.68 -8.75
C GLY A 257 -4.96 3.51 -7.31
N TYR A 258 -6.24 3.74 -7.05
CA TYR A 258 -6.85 3.29 -5.82
C TYR A 258 -7.65 2.03 -6.09
N CYS A 259 -7.65 1.10 -5.14
CA CYS A 259 -8.39 -0.15 -5.22
C CYS A 259 -9.18 -0.39 -3.94
N LEU A 260 -10.12 -1.33 -4.02
CA LEU A 260 -11.02 -1.66 -2.92
C LEU A 260 -10.81 -3.12 -2.52
N LYS A 261 -10.57 -3.34 -1.22
CA LYS A 261 -10.25 -4.67 -0.67
C LYS A 261 -11.39 -5.68 -0.79
N THR A 262 -12.65 -5.23 -0.86
CA THR A 262 -13.82 -6.10 -0.82
C THR A 262 -14.79 -5.87 -1.97
N ASP A 263 -15.42 -6.96 -2.42
CA ASP A 263 -16.52 -6.91 -3.39
C ASP A 263 -17.67 -6.02 -2.93
N TRP A 264 -17.91 -5.95 -1.61
CA TRP A 264 -18.93 -5.08 -1.06
C TRP A 264 -18.60 -3.61 -1.31
N ALA A 265 -17.38 -3.19 -0.99
CA ALA A 265 -16.94 -1.81 -1.21
C ALA A 265 -16.95 -1.48 -2.71
N MET A 266 -16.47 -2.41 -3.55
CA MET A 266 -16.51 -2.26 -5.00
C MET A 266 -17.92 -2.07 -5.52
N LYS A 267 -18.88 -2.92 -5.14
CA LYS A 267 -20.28 -2.78 -5.56
C LYS A 267 -20.89 -1.45 -5.13
N ARG A 268 -20.61 -1.00 -3.90
CA ARG A 268 -21.08 0.30 -3.40
C ARG A 268 -20.48 1.46 -4.18
N PHE A 269 -19.18 1.39 -4.45
CA PHE A 269 -18.50 2.40 -5.24
C PHE A 269 -19.01 2.45 -6.69
N SER A 270 -19.21 1.29 -7.34
CA SER A 270 -19.82 1.20 -8.67
C SER A 270 -21.22 1.81 -8.71
N ALA A 271 -22.06 1.49 -7.72
CA ALA A 271 -23.38 2.08 -7.63
C ALA A 271 -23.33 3.61 -7.46
N ALA A 272 -22.31 4.12 -6.76
CA ALA A 272 -22.09 5.56 -6.62
C ALA A 272 -21.64 6.22 -7.92
N LEU A 273 -20.83 5.53 -8.73
CA LEU A 273 -20.49 5.98 -10.09
C LEU A 273 -21.73 6.07 -10.99
N GLU A 274 -22.71 5.20 -10.77
CA GLU A 274 -24.02 5.22 -11.45
C GLU A 274 -25.00 6.27 -10.87
N GLY A 275 -24.55 7.08 -9.91
CA GLY A 275 -25.31 8.20 -9.35
C GLY A 275 -26.03 7.91 -8.03
N GLN A 276 -25.85 6.73 -7.43
CA GLN A 276 -26.37 6.48 -6.08
C GLN A 276 -25.58 7.26 -5.03
N VAL A 277 -26.28 7.88 -4.08
CA VAL A 277 -25.65 8.62 -2.99
C VAL A 277 -25.30 7.66 -1.87
N LEU A 278 -24.00 7.49 -1.58
CA LEU A 278 -23.54 6.74 -0.42
C LEU A 278 -23.88 7.48 0.88
N THR A 279 -24.34 6.74 1.88
CA THR A 279 -24.44 7.23 3.25
C THR A 279 -23.05 7.49 3.84
N GLU A 280 -22.94 8.36 4.86
CA GLU A 280 -21.63 8.59 5.50
C GLU A 280 -21.00 7.31 6.10
N TRP A 281 -21.82 6.35 6.54
CA TRP A 281 -21.34 5.04 6.99
C TRP A 281 -20.77 4.21 5.85
N GLU A 282 -21.37 4.29 4.66
CA GLU A 282 -20.85 3.62 3.46
C GLU A 282 -19.58 4.31 2.96
N LYS A 283 -19.50 5.64 2.99
CA LYS A 283 -18.28 6.37 2.63
C LYS A 283 -17.11 6.00 3.54
N ALA A 284 -17.32 6.01 4.87
CA ALA A 284 -16.30 5.61 5.84
C ALA A 284 -15.85 4.16 5.63
N ALA A 285 -16.79 3.23 5.42
CA ALA A 285 -16.47 1.83 5.15
C ALA A 285 -15.73 1.62 3.82
N VAL A 286 -16.09 2.35 2.76
CA VAL A 286 -15.39 2.30 1.47
C VAL A 286 -13.98 2.90 1.60
N LEU A 287 -13.81 3.97 2.38
CA LEU A 287 -12.51 4.58 2.66
C LEU A 287 -11.58 3.63 3.45
N GLU A 288 -12.12 2.90 4.43
CA GLU A 288 -11.40 1.85 5.18
C GLU A 288 -10.92 0.70 4.26
N ASP A 289 -11.76 0.34 3.29
CA ASP A 289 -11.44 -0.68 2.29
C ASP A 289 -10.57 -0.12 1.14
N LEU A 290 -10.35 1.19 1.08
CA LEU A 290 -9.52 1.84 0.06
C LEU A 290 -8.05 1.59 0.35
N TYR A 291 -7.31 1.21 -0.69
CA TYR A 291 -5.85 1.10 -0.65
C TYR A 291 -5.28 1.56 -1.98
N VAL A 292 -3.98 1.79 -2.00
CA VAL A 292 -3.26 2.31 -3.17
C VAL A 292 -2.68 1.11 -3.92
N PHE A 293 -3.01 1.00 -5.20
CA PHE A 293 -2.54 -0.01 -6.17
C PHE A 293 -1.69 0.61 -7.28
#